data_AF-A0A821ZRD9-F1
#
_entry.id   AF-A0A821ZRD9-F1
#
_cell.length_a   1.000
_cell.length_b   1.000
_cell.length_c   1.000
_cell.angle_alpha   90.00
_cell.angle_beta   90.00
_cell.angle_gamma   90.00
#
_symmetry.space_group_name_H-M   'P 1'
#
loop_
_entity.id
_entity.type
_entity.pdbx_description
1 polymer ?
#
loop_
_entity_poly.entity_id
_entity_poly.type
_entity_poly.pdbx_seq_one_letter_code
_entity_poly.pdbx_strand_id
1 'polypeptide(L)'
;MLREKTSQCVVISGLSGSGKTESCKYIVQHILSRSLSVETLLNMKINQVNSLMEAFGNAKTYINNNSSRFGKYLEIHFAPTGNVLGANLKEYLLEKSRVISHNNDEGNFHIFYYLFAGLSHDMLVRNGLRVPSEHRYMSHNIELAQLDSARQVEYRKKFQMVKQSLITIGFSAEDVQSIFTILSA
;
A
#
# COMPACT_ATOMS: atom_id res chain seq x y z
N MET A 1 21.39 18.44 -7.63
CA MET A 1 20.28 19.32 -7.19
C MET A 1 20.78 20.68 -6.70
N LEU A 2 21.34 20.83 -5.49
CA LEU A 2 21.72 22.15 -4.95
C LEU A 2 22.84 22.86 -5.73
N ARG A 3 23.88 22.11 -6.14
CA ARG A 3 24.99 22.64 -6.93
C ARG A 3 24.58 23.00 -8.35
N GLU A 4 24.00 22.03 -9.06
CA GLU A 4 23.64 22.18 -10.48
C GLU A 4 22.34 22.98 -10.72
N LYS A 5 21.55 23.23 -9.67
CA LYS A 5 20.22 23.87 -9.75
C LYS A 5 19.24 23.21 -10.74
N THR A 6 19.38 21.91 -10.94
CA THR A 6 18.52 21.09 -11.82
C THR A 6 17.85 19.94 -11.08
N SER A 7 16.65 19.57 -11.55
CA SER A 7 15.91 18.39 -11.10
C SER A 7 16.72 17.11 -11.30
N GLN A 8 16.56 16.15 -10.40
CA GLN A 8 17.26 14.86 -10.45
C GLN A 8 16.23 13.73 -10.53
N CYS A 9 16.60 12.62 -11.19
CA CYS A 9 15.78 11.44 -11.28
C CYS A 9 16.59 10.21 -10.90
N VAL A 10 16.05 9.37 -10.02
CA VAL A 10 16.61 8.07 -9.68
C VAL A 10 15.67 7.02 -10.23
N VAL A 11 16.17 6.19 -11.15
CA VAL A 11 15.41 5.08 -11.72
C VAL A 11 15.89 3.78 -11.08
N ILE A 12 14.96 3.05 -10.46
CA ILE A 12 15.24 1.76 -9.81
C ILE A 12 14.51 0.66 -10.59
N SER A 13 15.26 -0.14 -11.34
CA SER A 13 14.74 -1.23 -12.16
C SER A 13 15.26 -2.59 -11.69
N GLY A 14 14.55 -3.66 -12.05
CA GLY A 14 14.90 -5.02 -11.67
C GLY A 14 13.68 -5.95 -11.66
N LEU A 15 13.94 -7.26 -11.58
CA LEU A 15 12.90 -8.29 -11.52
C LEU A 15 12.06 -8.21 -10.23
N SER A 16 10.90 -8.86 -10.20
CA SER A 16 10.10 -8.98 -8.97
C SER A 16 10.95 -9.59 -7.85
N GLY A 17 10.90 -9.00 -6.65
CA GLY A 17 11.69 -9.46 -5.50
C GLY A 17 13.13 -8.94 -5.43
N SER A 18 13.62 -8.18 -6.42
CA SER A 18 15.01 -7.68 -6.44
C SER A 18 15.32 -6.53 -5.44
N GLY A 19 14.42 -6.22 -4.51
CA GLY A 19 14.62 -5.17 -3.50
C GLY A 19 14.27 -3.74 -3.90
N LYS A 20 13.70 -3.50 -5.10
CA LYS A 20 13.42 -2.14 -5.61
C LYS A 20 12.67 -1.23 -4.62
N THR A 21 11.60 -1.76 -4.02
CA THR A 21 10.75 -1.01 -3.08
C THR A 21 11.51 -0.63 -1.82
N GLU A 22 12.30 -1.55 -1.26
CA GLU A 22 13.12 -1.27 -0.08
C GLU A 22 14.25 -0.27 -0.40
N SER A 23 14.91 -0.41 -1.56
CA SER A 23 15.91 0.57 -2.00
C SER A 23 15.31 1.97 -2.13
N CYS A 24 14.14 2.09 -2.76
CA CYS A 24 13.42 3.36 -2.89
C CYS A 24 13.12 3.98 -1.51
N LYS A 25 12.60 3.16 -0.59
CA LYS A 25 12.29 3.57 0.79
C LYS A 25 13.52 4.12 1.52
N TYR A 26 14.66 3.44 1.45
CA TYR A 26 15.90 3.92 2.08
C TYR A 26 16.43 5.20 1.43
N ILE A 27 16.34 5.32 0.10
CA ILE A 27 16.73 6.56 -0.61
C ILE A 27 15.87 7.73 -0.14
N VAL A 28 14.55 7.56 -0.08
CA VAL A 28 13.63 8.58 0.42
C VAL A 28 13.96 8.93 1.87
N GLN A 29 14.11 7.96 2.76
CA GLN A 29 14.48 8.20 4.16
C GLN A 29 15.81 8.96 4.30
N HIS A 30 16.81 8.61 3.49
CA HIS A 30 18.09 9.30 3.48
C HIS A 30 17.94 10.76 3.05
N ILE A 31 17.23 11.01 1.95
CA ILE A 31 16.96 12.35 1.43
C ILE A 31 16.21 13.19 2.48
N LEU A 32 15.14 12.64 3.07
CA LEU A 32 14.33 13.34 4.07
C LEU A 32 15.13 13.64 5.35
N SER A 33 15.96 12.72 5.83
CA SER A 33 16.82 12.96 7.01
C SER A 33 17.95 13.96 6.76
N ARG A 34 18.30 14.19 5.49
CA ARG A 34 19.33 15.16 5.08
C ARG A 34 18.79 16.54 4.75
N SER A 35 17.52 16.63 4.41
CA SER A 35 16.83 17.91 4.29
C SER A 35 16.74 18.58 5.67
N LEU A 36 17.00 19.90 5.74
CA LEU A 36 17.04 20.66 7.01
C LEU A 36 15.64 20.88 7.62
N SER A 37 14.61 20.20 7.12
CA SER A 37 13.23 20.37 7.59
C SER A 37 12.97 19.54 8.85
N VAL A 38 12.55 20.25 9.91
CA VAL A 38 11.99 19.69 11.16
C VAL A 38 10.54 19.20 10.98
N GLU A 39 9.98 19.23 9.77
CA GLU A 39 8.62 18.76 9.50
C GLU A 39 8.53 17.21 9.50
N THR A 40 8.58 16.65 10.70
CA THR A 40 8.30 15.24 10.99
C THR A 40 6.97 14.79 10.39
N LEU A 41 5.98 15.70 10.29
CA LEU A 41 4.65 15.38 9.79
C LEU A 41 4.64 15.09 8.28
N LEU A 42 5.32 15.87 7.45
CA LEU A 42 5.38 15.63 6.01
C LEU A 42 6.11 14.32 5.72
N ASN A 43 7.23 14.09 6.39
CA ASN A 43 8.00 12.85 6.30
C ASN A 43 7.17 11.64 6.75
N MET A 44 6.38 11.78 7.82
CA MET A 44 5.45 10.75 8.27
C MET A 44 4.41 10.47 7.19
N LYS A 45 3.77 11.49 6.62
CA LYS A 45 2.75 11.33 5.56
C LYS A 45 3.31 10.61 4.33
N ILE A 46 4.50 10.99 3.85
CA ILE A 46 5.17 10.32 2.71
C ILE A 46 5.36 8.82 2.99
N ASN A 47 5.83 8.47 4.20
CA ASN A 47 5.99 7.07 4.60
C ASN A 47 4.66 6.32 4.70
N GLN A 48 3.60 6.97 5.21
CA GLN A 48 2.27 6.36 5.33
C GLN A 48 1.64 6.08 3.95
N VAL A 49 1.80 6.99 2.98
CA VAL A 49 1.31 6.79 1.62
C VAL A 49 1.94 5.55 0.99
N ASN A 50 3.24 5.30 1.18
CA ASN A 50 3.88 4.09 0.66
C ASN A 50 3.24 2.81 1.19
N SER A 51 3.02 2.73 2.51
CA SER A 51 2.37 1.60 3.16
C SER A 51 0.94 1.37 2.64
N LEU A 52 0.19 2.45 2.41
CA LEU A 52 -1.14 2.38 1.80
C LEU A 52 -1.08 1.82 0.38
N MET A 53 -0.16 2.33 -0.44
CA MET A 53 0.00 1.86 -1.81
C MET A 53 0.42 0.38 -1.87
N GLU A 54 1.16 -0.12 -0.88
CA GLU A 54 1.42 -1.56 -0.77
C GLU A 54 0.16 -2.36 -0.44
N ALA A 55 -0.68 -1.89 0.50
CA ALA A 55 -1.93 -2.58 0.80
C ALA A 55 -2.86 -2.68 -0.42
N PHE A 56 -2.99 -1.59 -1.19
CA PHE A 56 -3.92 -1.52 -2.32
C PHE A 56 -3.34 -2.01 -3.65
N GLY A 57 -2.02 -2.04 -3.82
CA GLY A 57 -1.39 -2.32 -5.12
C GLY A 57 -0.36 -3.44 -5.11
N ASN A 58 -0.02 -4.02 -3.95
CA ASN A 58 0.80 -5.22 -3.89
C ASN A 58 -0.05 -6.47 -3.69
N ALA A 59 0.45 -7.58 -4.21
CA ALA A 59 -0.16 -8.89 -4.10
C ALA A 59 0.90 -9.97 -3.94
N LYS A 60 0.46 -11.12 -3.42
CA LYS A 60 1.24 -12.35 -3.47
C LYS A 60 1.24 -12.88 -4.91
N THR A 61 2.42 -13.24 -5.39
CA THR A 61 2.66 -13.90 -6.68
C THR A 61 3.45 -15.18 -6.44
N TYR A 62 3.59 -16.02 -7.46
CA TYR A 62 4.37 -17.25 -7.37
C TYR A 62 5.80 -17.05 -6.81
N ILE A 63 6.43 -15.92 -7.12
CA ILE A 63 7.85 -15.66 -6.81
C ILE A 63 8.03 -14.70 -5.62
N ASN A 64 7.02 -13.87 -5.32
CA ASN A 64 7.14 -12.80 -4.33
C ASN A 64 5.81 -12.58 -3.60
N ASN A 65 5.85 -12.65 -2.27
CA ASN A 65 4.71 -12.47 -1.40
C ASN A 65 4.21 -11.02 -1.29
N ASN A 66 5.02 -10.03 -1.69
CA ASN A 66 4.67 -8.59 -1.65
C ASN A 66 5.07 -7.92 -2.98
N SER A 67 4.62 -8.48 -4.11
CA SER A 67 4.94 -7.97 -5.44
C SER A 67 4.11 -6.73 -5.78
N SER A 68 4.75 -5.60 -6.05
CA SER A 68 4.07 -4.42 -6.58
C SER A 68 3.54 -4.68 -7.99
N ARG A 69 2.24 -4.50 -8.18
CA ARG A 69 1.55 -4.71 -9.46
C ARG A 69 1.20 -3.39 -10.16
N PHE A 70 2.06 -2.40 -9.96
CA PHE A 70 1.97 -1.04 -10.50
C PHE A 70 3.36 -0.39 -10.44
N GLY A 71 3.59 0.58 -11.32
CA GLY A 71 4.71 1.49 -11.25
C GLY A 71 4.43 2.65 -10.29
N LYS A 72 5.47 3.13 -9.62
CA LYS A 72 5.42 4.30 -8.73
C LYS A 72 6.41 5.35 -9.21
N TYR A 73 5.98 6.60 -9.24
CA TYR A 73 6.83 7.76 -9.45
C TYR A 73 6.59 8.77 -8.33
N LEU A 74 7.56 8.89 -7.43
CA LEU A 74 7.52 9.85 -6.33
C LEU A 74 8.38 11.06 -6.71
N GLU A 75 7.73 12.21 -6.81
CA GLU A 75 8.37 13.51 -6.94
C GLU A 75 8.50 14.10 -5.53
N ILE A 76 9.70 14.53 -5.15
CA ILE A 76 9.91 15.30 -3.92
C ILE A 76 10.34 16.70 -4.33
N HIS A 77 9.58 17.70 -3.90
CA HIS A 77 9.81 19.10 -4.23
C HIS A 77 10.66 19.75 -3.15
N PHE A 78 11.69 20.48 -3.56
CA PHE A 78 12.61 21.16 -2.66
C PHE A 78 12.59 22.67 -2.88
N ALA A 79 12.71 23.42 -1.79
CA ALA A 79 13.04 24.82 -1.82
C ALA A 79 14.49 25.01 -2.33
N PRO A 80 14.85 26.20 -2.85
CA PRO A 80 16.23 26.52 -3.20
C PRO A 80 17.23 26.33 -2.05
N THR A 81 16.75 26.39 -0.80
CA THR A 81 17.53 26.15 0.42
C THR A 81 17.78 24.66 0.72
N GLY A 82 17.16 23.74 -0.03
CA GLY A 82 17.24 22.29 0.18
C GLY A 82 16.20 21.71 1.13
N ASN A 83 15.28 22.52 1.65
CA ASN A 83 14.16 22.05 2.46
C ASN A 83 13.11 21.35 1.59
N VAL A 84 12.47 20.29 2.08
CA VAL A 84 11.36 19.65 1.39
C VAL A 84 10.12 20.54 1.51
N LEU A 85 9.48 20.85 0.39
CA LEU A 85 8.22 21.61 0.30
C LEU A 85 7.00 20.69 0.24
N GLY A 86 7.17 19.48 -0.28
CA GLY A 86 6.07 18.56 -0.54
C GLY A 86 6.52 17.36 -1.35
N ALA A 87 5.59 16.44 -1.59
CA ALA A 87 5.80 15.32 -2.47
C ALA A 87 4.53 15.03 -3.29
N ASN A 88 4.72 14.54 -4.51
CA ASN A 88 3.66 14.11 -5.39
C ASN A 88 3.91 12.65 -5.80
N LEU A 89 2.92 11.78 -5.64
CA LEU A 89 3.03 10.38 -6.02
C LEU A 89 2.12 10.12 -7.21
N LYS A 90 2.68 9.53 -8.27
CA LYS A 90 1.94 9.07 -9.44
C LYS A 90 2.08 7.56 -9.58
N GLU A 91 0.97 6.88 -9.81
CA GLU A 91 0.89 5.47 -10.13
C GLU A 91 0.75 5.23 -11.63
N TYR A 92 1.31 4.11 -12.10
CA TYR A 92 1.23 3.71 -13.50
C TYR A 92 0.91 2.22 -13.60
N LEU A 93 0.14 1.85 -14.62
CA LEU A 93 -0.04 0.45 -15.03
C LEU A 93 -0.46 -0.49 -13.89
N LEU A 94 -1.42 -0.05 -13.06
CA LEU A 94 -2.04 -0.94 -12.08
C LEU A 94 -2.65 -2.15 -12.81
N GLU A 95 -2.30 -3.35 -12.37
CA GLU A 95 -2.83 -4.61 -12.90
C GLU A 95 -4.30 -4.82 -12.47
N LYS A 96 -5.21 -4.03 -13.05
CA LYS A 96 -6.64 -4.04 -12.72
C LYS A 96 -7.28 -5.41 -12.87
N SER A 97 -6.81 -6.23 -13.81
CA SER A 97 -7.30 -7.61 -14.02
C SER A 97 -7.17 -8.49 -12.78
N ARG A 98 -6.18 -8.21 -11.91
CA ARG A 98 -5.95 -8.99 -10.68
C ARG A 98 -7.15 -9.03 -9.74
N VAL A 99 -7.95 -7.96 -9.74
CA VAL A 99 -9.16 -7.87 -8.92
C VAL A 99 -10.13 -9.02 -9.23
N ILE A 100 -10.24 -9.42 -10.50
CA ILE A 100 -11.23 -10.43 -10.93
C ILE A 100 -10.58 -11.77 -11.31
N SER A 101 -9.27 -11.82 -11.54
CA SER A 101 -8.57 -13.02 -12.00
C SER A 101 -7.08 -12.98 -11.66
N HIS A 102 -6.58 -14.09 -11.13
CA HIS A 102 -5.17 -14.34 -10.85
C HIS A 102 -4.91 -15.84 -11.02
N ASN A 103 -3.64 -16.24 -11.18
CA ASN A 103 -3.27 -17.64 -11.33
C ASN A 103 -3.48 -18.42 -10.02
N ASN A 104 -3.56 -19.75 -10.14
CA ASN A 104 -3.49 -20.64 -8.98
C ASN A 104 -2.22 -20.33 -8.17
N ASP A 105 -2.32 -20.37 -6.84
CA ASP A 105 -1.27 -20.06 -5.86
C ASP A 105 -0.85 -18.56 -5.77
N GLU A 106 -1.46 -17.67 -6.55
CA GLU A 106 -1.32 -16.22 -6.38
C GLU A 106 -2.48 -15.61 -5.60
N GLY A 107 -2.28 -14.38 -5.10
CA GLY A 107 -3.27 -13.61 -4.36
C GLY A 107 -3.87 -12.45 -5.13
N ASN A 108 -5.02 -11.98 -4.66
CA ASN A 108 -5.51 -10.64 -4.95
C ASN A 108 -4.69 -9.58 -4.18
N PHE A 109 -5.04 -8.30 -4.28
CA PHE A 109 -4.41 -7.24 -3.51
C PHE A 109 -4.59 -7.45 -2.01
N HIS A 110 -3.54 -7.14 -1.24
CA HIS A 110 -3.50 -7.41 0.19
C HIS A 110 -4.65 -6.77 0.98
N ILE A 111 -5.16 -5.63 0.54
CA ILE A 111 -6.26 -4.93 1.20
C ILE A 111 -7.51 -5.79 1.37
N PHE A 112 -7.83 -6.68 0.42
CA PHE A 112 -8.98 -7.57 0.56
C PHE A 112 -8.79 -8.56 1.72
N TYR A 113 -7.60 -9.12 1.88
CA TYR A 113 -7.26 -10.01 2.98
C TYR A 113 -7.30 -9.28 4.33
N TYR A 114 -6.80 -8.04 4.36
CA TYR A 114 -6.85 -7.19 5.54
C TYR A 114 -8.29 -6.82 5.91
N LEU A 115 -9.14 -6.55 4.92
CA LEU A 115 -10.56 -6.24 5.12
C LEU A 115 -11.29 -7.40 5.80
N PHE A 116 -11.16 -8.63 5.27
CA PHE A 116 -11.80 -9.82 5.86
C PHE A 116 -11.32 -10.12 7.27
N ALA A 117 -10.02 -9.97 7.56
CA ALA A 117 -9.47 -10.21 8.89
C ALA A 117 -9.73 -9.05 9.88
N GLY A 118 -9.96 -7.85 9.35
CA GLY A 118 -9.92 -6.60 10.10
C GLY A 118 -11.28 -6.05 10.51
N LEU A 119 -12.32 -6.28 9.71
CA LEU A 119 -13.68 -5.86 10.01
C LEU A 119 -14.27 -6.63 11.20
N SER A 120 -15.17 -5.97 11.94
CA SER A 120 -15.97 -6.67 12.95
C SER A 120 -16.99 -7.59 12.27
N HIS A 121 -17.46 -8.60 13.00
CA HIS A 121 -18.48 -9.52 12.49
C HIS A 121 -19.73 -8.77 12.02
N ASP A 122 -20.21 -7.78 12.79
CA ASP A 122 -21.37 -6.97 12.41
C ASP A 122 -21.15 -6.19 11.10
N MET A 123 -19.93 -5.68 10.87
CA MET A 123 -19.60 -4.96 9.64
C MET A 123 -19.47 -5.89 8.44
N LEU A 124 -18.92 -7.10 8.63
CA LEU A 124 -18.89 -8.12 7.59
C LEU A 124 -20.32 -8.47 7.14
N VAL A 125 -21.21 -8.75 8.10
CA VAL A 125 -22.63 -9.04 7.82
C VAL A 125 -23.33 -7.87 7.15
N ARG A 126 -23.18 -6.64 7.68
CA ARG A 126 -23.79 -5.43 7.11
C ARG A 126 -23.34 -5.17 5.67
N ASN A 127 -22.08 -5.47 5.35
CA ASN A 127 -21.52 -5.27 4.02
C ASN A 127 -21.69 -6.50 3.10
N GLY A 128 -22.41 -7.55 3.52
CA GLY A 128 -22.62 -8.75 2.71
C GLY A 128 -21.36 -9.63 2.54
N LEU A 129 -20.31 -9.38 3.31
CA LEU A 129 -19.08 -10.14 3.28
C LEU A 129 -19.22 -11.46 4.06
N ARG A 130 -19.44 -12.53 3.31
CA ARG A 130 -19.39 -13.92 3.81
C ARG A 130 -17.96 -14.44 3.93
N VAL A 131 -17.78 -15.75 4.17
CA VAL A 131 -16.44 -16.35 4.19
C VAL A 131 -15.70 -16.07 2.88
N PRO A 132 -14.38 -15.77 2.91
CA PRO A 132 -13.66 -15.34 1.72
C PRO A 132 -13.79 -16.28 0.51
N SER A 133 -13.85 -17.59 0.74
CA SER A 133 -13.98 -18.59 -0.33
C SER A 133 -15.29 -18.51 -1.13
N GLU A 134 -16.33 -17.87 -0.59
CA GLU A 134 -17.60 -17.63 -1.31
C GLU A 134 -17.52 -16.44 -2.27
N HIS A 135 -16.46 -15.64 -2.20
CA HIS A 135 -16.28 -14.47 -3.04
C HIS A 135 -15.39 -14.79 -4.24
N ARG A 136 -15.91 -14.63 -5.45
CA ARG A 136 -15.18 -14.97 -6.70
C ARG A 136 -13.82 -14.26 -6.80
N TYR A 137 -13.72 -13.01 -6.38
CA TYR A 137 -12.46 -12.24 -6.42
C TYR A 137 -11.41 -12.73 -5.41
N MET A 138 -11.83 -13.55 -4.44
CA MET A 138 -10.95 -14.21 -3.47
C MET A 138 -10.77 -15.71 -3.77
N SER A 139 -11.66 -16.30 -4.59
CA SER A 139 -11.65 -17.70 -4.95
C SER A 139 -10.34 -18.08 -5.63
N HIS A 140 -9.86 -19.30 -5.35
CA HIS A 140 -8.51 -19.86 -5.62
C HIS A 140 -7.45 -19.65 -4.53
N ASN A 141 -7.69 -18.81 -3.50
CA ASN A 141 -6.83 -18.77 -2.30
C ASN A 141 -7.40 -19.57 -1.14
N ILE A 142 -7.01 -20.83 -1.08
CA ILE A 142 -7.17 -21.71 0.09
C ILE A 142 -6.51 -21.09 1.34
N GLU A 143 -5.51 -20.21 1.17
CA GLU A 143 -4.77 -19.58 2.26
C GLU A 143 -5.65 -18.87 3.28
N LEU A 144 -6.71 -18.15 2.90
CA LEU A 144 -7.58 -17.45 3.88
C LEU A 144 -8.37 -18.41 4.78
N ALA A 145 -8.90 -19.48 4.19
CA ALA A 145 -9.64 -20.52 4.91
C ALA A 145 -8.72 -21.37 5.81
N GLN A 146 -7.42 -21.38 5.53
CA GLN A 146 -6.39 -22.12 6.28
C GLN A 146 -5.40 -21.21 7.02
N LEU A 147 -5.66 -19.89 7.13
CA LEU A 147 -4.76 -19.01 7.87
C LEU A 147 -4.74 -19.47 9.32
N ASP A 148 -3.55 -19.83 9.79
CA ASP A 148 -3.31 -19.98 11.21
C ASP A 148 -3.70 -18.69 11.95
N SER A 149 -3.92 -18.85 13.26
CA SER A 149 -4.30 -17.74 14.13
C SER A 149 -3.27 -16.60 14.10
N ALA A 150 -2.00 -16.90 13.85
CA ALA A 150 -0.93 -15.91 13.81
C ALA A 150 -1.05 -14.97 12.59
N ARG A 151 -1.26 -15.50 11.38
CA ARG A 151 -1.45 -14.69 10.17
C ARG A 151 -2.73 -13.87 10.22
N GLN A 152 -3.82 -14.40 10.78
CA GLN A 152 -5.04 -13.62 10.98
C GLN A 152 -4.81 -12.41 11.88
N VAL A 153 -4.05 -12.59 12.97
CA VAL A 153 -3.66 -11.49 13.87
C VAL A 153 -2.79 -10.46 13.13
N GLU A 154 -1.86 -10.91 12.28
CA GLU A 154 -1.04 -10.00 11.47
C GLU A 154 -1.90 -9.18 10.49
N TYR A 155 -2.81 -9.82 9.76
CA TYR A 155 -3.68 -9.13 8.80
C TYR A 155 -4.63 -8.15 9.48
N ARG A 156 -5.16 -8.50 10.66
CA ARG A 156 -5.94 -7.57 11.48
C ARG A 156 -5.12 -6.36 11.91
N LYS A 157 -3.87 -6.55 12.31
CA LYS A 157 -2.95 -5.44 12.64
C LYS A 157 -2.70 -4.56 11.40
N LYS A 158 -2.43 -5.16 10.25
CA LYS A 158 -2.22 -4.42 8.99
C LYS A 158 -3.47 -3.64 8.54
N PHE A 159 -4.67 -4.19 8.75
CA PHE A 159 -5.91 -3.46 8.53
C PHE A 159 -6.02 -2.21 9.41
N GLN A 160 -5.74 -2.33 10.72
CA GLN A 160 -5.75 -1.17 11.62
C GLN A 160 -4.69 -0.14 11.23
N MET A 161 -3.51 -0.59 10.78
CA MET A 161 -2.49 0.31 10.25
C MET A 161 -2.99 1.06 9.02
N VAL A 162 -3.59 0.39 8.02
CA VAL A 162 -4.19 1.04 6.84
C VAL A 162 -5.22 2.09 7.24
N LYS A 163 -6.15 1.74 8.14
CA LYS A 163 -7.17 2.65 8.66
C LYS A 163 -6.53 3.90 9.29
N GLN A 164 -5.53 3.71 10.13
CA GLN A 164 -4.82 4.80 10.79
C GLN A 164 -4.03 5.65 9.78
N SER A 165 -3.38 5.02 8.80
CA SER A 165 -2.63 5.70 7.75
C SER A 165 -3.54 6.62 6.93
N LEU A 166 -4.74 6.17 6.54
CA LEU A 166 -5.72 6.99 5.81
C LEU A 166 -6.09 8.26 6.59
N ILE A 167 -6.37 8.13 7.88
CA ILE A 167 -6.68 9.28 8.76
C ILE A 167 -5.48 10.21 8.86
N THR A 168 -4.26 9.68 9.07
CA THR A 168 -3.04 10.49 9.19
C THR A 168 -2.73 11.30 7.93
N ILE A 169 -3.05 10.77 6.74
CA ILE A 169 -2.82 11.50 5.48
C ILE A 169 -3.95 12.49 5.15
N GLY A 170 -5.08 12.45 5.87
CA GLY A 170 -6.13 13.47 5.83
C GLY A 170 -7.53 12.98 5.43
N PHE A 171 -7.76 11.67 5.34
CA PHE A 171 -9.10 11.14 5.06
C PHE A 171 -9.98 11.26 6.30
N SER A 172 -11.23 11.68 6.11
CA SER A 172 -12.22 11.69 7.19
C SER A 172 -12.63 10.25 7.54
N ALA A 173 -13.28 10.08 8.70
CA ALA A 173 -13.82 8.78 9.09
C ALA A 173 -14.89 8.28 8.08
N GLU A 174 -15.63 9.20 7.46
CA GLU A 174 -16.62 8.91 6.43
C GLU A 174 -15.97 8.44 5.13
N ASP A 175 -14.88 9.09 4.69
CA ASP A 175 -14.12 8.66 3.51
C ASP A 175 -13.57 7.24 3.70
N VAL A 176 -13.00 6.99 4.88
CA VAL A 176 -12.45 5.67 5.24
C VAL A 176 -13.53 4.60 5.24
N GLN A 177 -14.71 4.90 5.81
CA GLN A 177 -15.84 3.99 5.77
C GLN A 177 -16.31 3.73 4.33
N SER A 178 -16.39 4.77 3.52
CA SER A 178 -16.78 4.70 2.10
C SER A 178 -15.83 3.82 1.29
N ILE A 179 -14.52 3.95 1.51
CA ILE A 179 -13.50 3.08 0.88
C ILE A 179 -13.76 1.61 1.23
N PHE A 180 -14.01 1.29 2.50
CA PHE A 180 -14.26 -0.09 2.90
C PHE A 180 -15.60 -0.62 2.40
N THR A 181 -16.62 0.23 2.29
CA THR A 181 -17.89 -0.13 1.64
C THR A 181 -17.69 -0.44 0.15
N ILE A 182 -16.91 0.39 -0.57
CA ILE A 182 -16.58 0.15 -2.00
C ILE A 182 -15.81 -1.15 -2.17
N LEU A 183 -14.85 -1.44 -1.29
CA LEU A 183 -14.09 -2.70 -1.33
C LEU A 183 -14.93 -3.95 -1.01
N SER A 184 -16.07 -3.77 -0.31
CA SER A 184 -16.95 -4.86 0.08
C SER A 184 -18.05 -5.16 -0.93
N ALA A 185 -18.26 -4.27 -1.91
CA ALA A 185 -19.30 -4.37 -2.93
C ALA A 185 -18.95 -5.38 -4.03
#